data_AF-A0A968TPP3-F1
#
_entry.id   AF-A0A968TPP3-F1
#
_cell.length_a   1.000
_cell.length_b   1.000
_cell.length_c   1.000
_cell.angle_alpha   90.00
_cell.angle_beta   90.00
_cell.angle_gamma   90.00
#
_symmetry.space_group_name_H-M   'P 1'
#
loop_
_entity.id
_entity.type
_entity.pdbx_description
1 polymer ?
#
loop_
_entity_poly.entity_id
_entity_poly.type
_entity_poly.pdbx_seq_one_letter_code
_entity_poly.pdbx_strand_id
1 'polypeptide(L)' 'MPLKASSPPDSKSRSPFGLDYDPDKINPQHTYALQVRITVDDQLRFLNMAAYPVITRGHPTTVELVVDPVS' A
#
# COMPACT_ATOMS: atom_id res chain seq x y z
N MET A 1 10.59 -19.05 -34.59
CA MET A 1 9.48 -19.02 -33.60
C MET A 1 10.01 -18.31 -32.36
N PRO A 2 9.50 -17.14 -31.94
CA PRO A 2 10.04 -16.48 -30.74
C PRO A 2 9.43 -17.11 -29.48
N LEU A 3 10.29 -17.61 -28.59
CA LEU A 3 9.91 -17.96 -27.22
C LEU A 3 9.75 -16.68 -26.40
N LYS A 4 8.61 -16.60 -25.71
CA LYS A 4 8.18 -15.57 -24.77
C LYS A 4 9.31 -15.22 -23.80
N ALA A 5 9.72 -13.95 -23.76
CA ALA A 5 10.64 -13.44 -22.74
C ALA A 5 10.07 -13.78 -21.36
N SER A 6 10.80 -14.57 -20.57
CA SER A 6 10.54 -14.71 -19.15
C SER A 6 10.76 -13.33 -18.53
N SER A 7 9.70 -12.72 -17.98
CA SER A 7 9.84 -11.51 -17.19
C SER A 7 10.91 -11.73 -16.11
N PRO A 8 11.83 -10.78 -15.89
CA PRO A 8 12.88 -10.95 -14.89
C PRO A 8 12.29 -11.12 -13.48
N PRO A 9 12.96 -11.91 -12.61
CA PRO A 9 12.43 -12.37 -11.32
C PRO A 9 12.12 -11.27 -10.28
N ASP A 10 12.49 -10.01 -10.54
CA ASP A 10 12.43 -8.92 -9.55
C ASP A 10 11.50 -7.78 -9.95
N SER A 11 10.45 -8.07 -10.73
CA SER A 11 9.50 -7.03 -11.15
C SER A 11 8.67 -6.56 -9.95
N LYS A 12 9.12 -5.53 -9.23
CA LYS A 12 8.31 -4.79 -8.25
C LYS A 12 7.06 -4.26 -8.99
N SER A 13 5.95 -4.98 -8.89
CA SER A 13 4.70 -4.60 -9.54
C SER A 13 4.04 -3.46 -8.77
N ARG A 14 3.87 -2.32 -9.44
CA ARG A 14 3.07 -1.21 -8.91
C ARG A 14 1.60 -1.48 -9.17
N SER A 15 0.80 -1.50 -8.11
CA SER A 15 -0.65 -1.64 -8.21
C SER A 15 -1.31 -0.34 -7.72
N PRO A 16 -2.10 0.35 -8.57
CA PRO A 16 -2.85 1.52 -8.12
C PRO A 16 -3.95 1.10 -7.14
N PHE A 17 -4.27 1.96 -6.18
CA PHE A 17 -5.37 1.80 -5.25
C PHE A 17 -6.04 3.14 -4.96
N GLY A 18 -7.28 3.09 -4.47
CA GLY A 18 -8.01 4.25 -3.95
C GLY A 18 -8.67 3.88 -2.63
N LEU A 19 -8.72 4.82 -1.69
CA LEU A 19 -9.39 4.66 -0.42
C LEU A 19 -10.26 5.90 -0.17
N ASP A 20 -11.56 5.70 -0.28
CA ASP A 20 -12.53 6.74 0.08
C ASP A 20 -12.64 6.84 1.60
N TYR A 21 -12.80 8.06 2.08
CA TYR A 21 -13.01 8.35 3.49
C TYR A 21 -13.97 9.54 3.64
N ASP A 22 -14.58 9.62 4.82
CA ASP A 22 -15.45 10.72 5.21
C ASP A 22 -14.61 11.80 5.92
N PRO A 23 -14.42 13.00 5.34
CA PRO A 23 -13.62 14.06 5.94
C PRO A 23 -14.16 14.53 7.30
N ASP A 24 -15.46 14.42 7.55
CA ASP A 24 -16.07 14.88 8.80
C ASP A 24 -15.69 13.99 10.00
N LYS A 25 -15.17 12.79 9.72
CA LYS A 25 -14.64 11.86 10.72
C LYS A 25 -13.15 12.06 11.01
N ILE A 26 -12.48 12.97 10.30
CA ILE A 26 -11.06 13.24 10.48
C ILE A 26 -10.89 14.33 11.54
N ASN A 27 -10.32 13.97 12.68
CA ASN A 27 -9.89 14.95 13.67
C ASN A 27 -8.52 15.52 13.22
N PRO A 28 -8.40 16.84 12.96
CA PRO A 28 -7.14 17.45 12.54
C PRO A 28 -6.02 17.34 13.58
N GLN A 29 -6.36 17.06 14.84
CA GLN A 29 -5.40 16.83 15.92
C GLN A 29 -4.86 15.39 15.97
N HIS A 30 -5.40 14.45 15.20
CA HIS A 30 -4.91 13.05 15.16
C HIS A 30 -3.91 12.83 14.02
N THR A 31 -3.04 11.84 14.17
CA THR A 31 -2.18 11.37 13.08
C THR A 31 -2.80 10.10 12.51
N TYR A 32 -3.02 10.10 11.20
CA TYR A 32 -3.55 8.95 10.48
C TYR A 32 -2.43 8.32 9.67
N ALA A 33 -2.34 7.00 9.66
CA ALA A 33 -1.37 6.26 8.86
C ALA A 33 -2.08 5.13 8.09
N LEU A 34 -1.59 4.85 6.89
CA LEU A 34 -2.13 3.76 6.06
C LEU A 34 -1.53 2.42 6.44
N GLN A 35 -2.39 1.40 6.51
CA GLN A 35 -2.03 0.01 6.60
C GLN A 35 -2.61 -0.73 5.40
N VAL A 36 -1.75 -1.44 4.67
CA VAL A 36 -2.08 -2.30 3.55
C VAL A 36 -1.71 -3.74 3.92
N ARG A 37 -2.58 -4.67 3.54
CA ARG A 37 -2.38 -6.11 3.68
C ARG A 37 -2.83 -6.78 2.39
N ILE A 38 -2.04 -7.73 1.92
CA ILE A 38 -2.39 -8.54 0.75
C ILE A 38 -2.50 -9.99 1.21
N THR A 39 -3.67 -10.57 0.98
CA THR A 39 -3.95 -11.97 1.25
C THR A 39 -4.02 -12.77 -0.05
N VAL A 40 -3.53 -14.01 -0.01
CA VAL A 40 -3.65 -15.00 -1.10
C VAL A 40 -4.14 -16.28 -0.46
N ASP A 41 -5.25 -16.84 -0.97
CA ASP A 41 -5.91 -18.01 -0.39
C ASP A 41 -6.16 -17.84 1.12
N ASP A 42 -6.69 -16.67 1.51
CA ASP A 42 -6.97 -16.25 2.89
C ASP A 42 -5.76 -16.18 3.85
N GLN A 43 -4.54 -16.39 3.34
CA GLN A 43 -3.31 -16.23 4.10
C GLN A 43 -2.74 -14.84 3.89
N LEU A 44 -2.38 -14.14 4.96
CA LEU A 44 -1.61 -12.91 4.88
C LEU A 44 -0.26 -13.21 4.21
N ARG A 45 0.05 -12.51 3.12
CA ARG A 45 1.31 -12.70 2.38
C ARG A 45 2.17 -11.46 2.37
N PHE A 46 1.56 -10.27 2.39
CA PHE A 46 2.30 -9.02 2.42
C PHE A 46 1.63 -7.99 3.34
N LEU A 47 2.43 -7.13 3.97
CA LEU A 47 1.97 -5.95 4.71
C LEU A 47 3.03 -4.85 4.69
N ASN A 48 2.65 -3.57 4.84
CA ASN A 48 3.62 -2.52 5.11
C ASN A 48 4.01 -2.50 6.58
N MET A 49 5.31 -2.59 6.87
CA MET A 49 5.82 -2.52 8.25
C MET A 49 6.08 -1.08 8.68
N ALA A 50 6.39 -0.20 7.73
CA ALA A 50 6.57 1.23 7.98
C ALA A 50 5.22 1.96 8.06
N ALA A 51 5.15 2.97 8.93
CA ALA A 51 4.02 3.88 8.98
C ALA A 51 4.08 4.86 7.79
N TYR A 52 2.93 5.05 7.12
CA TYR A 52 2.76 6.04 6.05
C TYR A 52 1.71 7.07 6.50
N PRO A 53 2.13 8.19 7.14
CA PRO A 53 1.20 9.21 7.59
C PRO A 53 0.49 9.91 6.43
N VAL A 54 -0.79 10.20 6.61
CA VAL A 54 -1.66 10.81 5.58
C VAL A 54 -2.62 11.85 6.16
N ILE A 55 -3.16 12.69 5.27
CA ILE A 55 -4.30 13.61 5.44
C ILE A 55 -4.06 14.80 6.39
N THR A 56 -3.51 14.56 7.58
CA THR A 56 -3.40 15.56 8.67
C THR A 56 -1.97 16.04 8.82
N ARG A 57 -1.76 17.19 9.50
CA ARG A 57 -0.42 17.74 9.79
C ARG A 57 0.47 17.99 8.57
N GLY A 58 -0.14 18.28 7.42
CA GLY A 58 0.59 18.48 6.16
C GLY A 58 1.04 17.20 5.47
N HIS A 59 0.62 16.03 5.94
CA HIS A 59 0.86 14.76 5.27
C HIS A 59 0.06 14.63 3.97
N PRO A 60 0.57 13.90 2.97
CA PRO A 60 -0.06 13.80 1.66
C PRO A 60 -1.37 13.00 1.69
N THR A 61 -2.20 13.19 0.66
CA THR A 61 -3.40 12.39 0.39
C THR A 61 -3.18 11.35 -0.73
N THR A 62 -2.06 11.45 -1.46
CA THR A 62 -1.60 10.48 -2.45
C THR A 62 -0.26 9.92 -2.00
N VAL A 63 -0.14 8.60 -1.89
CA VAL A 63 1.09 7.95 -1.42
C VAL A 63 1.51 6.81 -2.36
N GLU A 64 2.81 6.61 -2.44
CA GLU A 64 3.40 5.36 -2.88
C GLU A 64 3.99 4.67 -1.65
N LEU A 65 3.63 3.40 -1.44
CA LEU A 65 4.09 2.61 -0.30
C LEU A 65 4.59 1.25 -0.74
N VAL A 66 5.45 0.67 0.08
CA VAL A 66 5.98 -0.67 -0.12
C VAL A 66 5.34 -1.62 0.88
N VAL A 67 4.97 -2.80 0.41
CA VAL A 67 4.57 -3.92 1.25
C VAL A 67 5.66 -4.98 1.22
N ASP A 68 5.91 -5.56 2.38
CA ASP A 68 6.92 -6.58 2.59
C ASP A 68 6.24 -7.94 2.79
N PRO A 69 6.84 -9.04 2.32
CA PRO A 69 6.31 -10.36 2.57
C PRO A 69 6.30 -10.66 4.07
N VAL A 70 5.28 -11.37 4.53
CA VAL A 70 5.31 -11.99 5.86
C VAL A 70 6.02 -13.35 5.73
N SER A 71 6.94 -13.60 6.65
CA SER A 71 7.69 -14.86 6.75
C SER A 71 6.85 -16.00 7.32
#